data_AF-A0A7S3SAE2-F1
#
_entry.id   AF-A0A7S3SAE2-F1
#
_cell.length_a   1.000
_cell.length_b   1.000
_cell.length_c   1.000
_cell.angle_alpha   90.00
_cell.angle_beta   90.00
_cell.angle_gamma   90.00
#
_symmetry.space_group_name_H-M   'P 1'
#
loop_
_entity.id
_entity.type
_entity.pdbx_description
1 polymer ?
#
loop_
_entity_poly.entity_id
_entity_poly.type
_entity_poly.pdbx_seq_one_letter_code
_entity_poly.pdbx_strand_id
1 'polypeptide(L)'
;QTPARRHRELKAQGSSHCSRAQGFPQACLEQAAPAAKMTASAVFILDMKGKVIISRNYRGDVPMNCVERFSGHVLEAEANDERPVWLEHGTTYIYIKYNNLYIMAVTQRNSNAAMILLFLYRLVEVFKDYFKELEEESIRDNFVITYELMDEMMDFGYPQARLVPDTSQKRARFLPDGREVVATPA
;
A
#
# COMPACT_ATOMS: atom_id res chain seq x y z
N GLN A 1 50.89 48.62 -14.38
CA GLN A 1 49.59 48.33 -13.75
C GLN A 1 49.72 46.99 -13.04
N THR A 2 49.45 47.02 -11.73
CA THR A 2 49.66 45.97 -10.73
C THR A 2 48.70 44.76 -10.91
N PRO A 3 48.86 43.65 -10.16
CA PRO A 3 48.93 42.30 -10.70
C PRO A 3 47.98 41.33 -9.94
N ALA A 4 48.33 40.04 -9.93
CA ALA A 4 48.17 39.07 -8.82
C ALA A 4 47.09 37.99 -8.96
N ARG A 5 47.55 36.74 -8.85
CA ARG A 5 47.28 35.93 -7.65
C ARG A 5 48.32 34.83 -7.47
N ARG A 6 49.03 34.92 -6.33
CA ARG A 6 49.97 33.94 -5.80
C ARG A 6 49.23 32.83 -5.04
N HIS A 7 49.79 31.63 -5.10
CA HIS A 7 49.65 30.55 -4.12
C HIS A 7 49.90 31.01 -2.67
N ARG A 8 49.20 30.38 -1.71
CA ARG A 8 49.64 30.02 -0.34
C ARG A 8 48.52 29.21 0.34
N GLU A 9 48.74 27.92 0.60
CA GLU A 9 49.29 27.31 1.83
C GLU A 9 48.33 27.31 3.03
N LEU A 10 48.07 26.10 3.50
CA LEU A 10 47.32 25.74 4.71
C LEU A 10 48.04 26.24 5.97
N LYS A 11 47.27 26.77 6.92
CA LYS A 11 47.62 26.75 8.35
C LYS A 11 46.37 26.42 9.17
N ALA A 12 46.42 25.29 9.84
CA ALA A 12 45.59 24.97 11.00
C ALA A 12 46.27 25.51 12.26
N GLN A 13 45.52 26.17 13.15
CA GLN A 13 45.82 26.30 14.59
C GLN A 13 44.64 26.96 15.36
N GLY A 14 43.93 26.16 16.16
CA GLY A 14 43.73 26.31 17.61
C GLY A 14 43.11 27.57 18.27
N SER A 15 41.94 27.35 18.90
CA SER A 15 41.40 27.99 20.14
C SER A 15 40.91 29.46 20.04
N SER A 16 39.92 29.99 20.78
CA SER A 16 39.28 29.62 22.05
C SER A 16 37.95 30.41 22.21
N HIS A 17 36.99 29.79 22.92
CA HIS A 17 35.83 30.32 23.65
C HIS A 17 35.04 31.56 23.16
N CYS A 18 33.75 31.36 22.83
CA CYS A 18 32.68 32.26 23.29
C CYS A 18 31.33 31.52 23.41
N SER A 19 30.60 31.93 24.43
CA SER A 19 29.47 31.36 25.14
C SER A 19 28.12 31.32 24.41
N ARG A 20 27.41 30.21 24.59
CA ARG A 20 25.98 30.08 24.95
C ARG A 20 25.03 31.18 24.42
N ALA A 21 24.41 30.89 23.28
CA ALA A 21 23.05 31.32 22.92
C ALA A 21 22.43 30.11 22.19
N GLN A 22 21.61 29.27 22.83
CA GLN A 22 20.16 29.50 23.00
C GLN A 22 19.54 30.10 21.74
N GLY A 23 18.90 29.22 20.95
CA GLY A 23 18.21 29.58 19.72
C GLY A 23 18.42 28.55 18.62
N PHE A 24 18.12 27.27 18.89
CA PHE A 24 17.87 26.34 17.80
C PHE A 24 16.65 26.88 17.04
N PRO A 25 16.72 27.15 15.72
CA PRO A 25 15.51 27.40 14.96
C PRO A 25 14.64 26.15 15.05
N GLN A 26 13.52 26.29 15.75
CA GLN A 26 12.48 25.30 15.96
C GLN A 26 11.65 25.08 14.67
N ALA A 27 12.33 25.10 13.52
CA ALA A 27 11.77 25.00 12.18
C ALA A 27 12.39 23.85 11.36
N CYS A 28 13.22 23.00 11.99
CA CYS A 28 13.81 21.82 11.35
C CYS A 28 13.38 20.51 12.06
N LEU A 29 12.23 20.52 12.73
CA LEU A 29 11.70 19.38 13.47
C LEU A 29 10.30 18.99 12.98
N GLU A 30 10.14 18.94 11.67
CA GLU A 30 9.07 18.27 10.92
C GLU A 30 9.68 18.01 9.53
N GLN A 31 9.95 16.81 9.03
CA GLN A 31 9.51 15.46 9.34
C GLN A 31 10.64 14.51 8.92
N ALA A 32 11.30 13.88 9.88
CA ALA A 32 12.07 12.66 9.64
C ALA A 32 11.46 11.56 10.51
N ALA A 33 10.24 11.17 10.16
CA ALA A 33 9.64 9.98 10.73
C ALA A 33 10.48 8.77 10.27
N PRO A 34 10.81 7.82 11.16
CA PRO A 34 11.53 6.61 10.80
C PRO A 34 10.71 5.87 9.73
N ALA A 35 11.40 5.15 8.83
CA ALA A 35 10.87 4.38 7.71
C ALA A 35 9.59 3.60 8.03
N ALA A 36 8.45 4.30 8.01
CA ALA A 36 7.16 3.70 8.13
C ALA A 36 6.88 3.10 6.75
N LYS A 37 6.78 1.77 6.68
CA LYS A 37 6.34 1.03 5.49
C LYS A 37 4.89 1.42 5.18
N MET A 38 4.67 2.64 4.69
CA MET A 38 3.36 3.11 4.28
C MET A 38 2.94 2.28 3.06
N THR A 39 1.71 1.75 3.06
CA THR A 39 1.24 0.85 2.00
C THR A 39 0.20 1.55 1.14
N ALA A 40 -1.09 1.48 1.47
CA ALA A 40 -2.17 2.06 0.69
C ALA A 40 -2.85 3.22 1.43
N SER A 41 -3.23 4.26 0.70
CA SER A 41 -4.01 5.38 1.23
C SER A 41 -5.52 5.13 1.17
N ALA A 42 -5.97 4.53 0.07
CA ALA A 42 -7.36 4.13 -0.12
C ALA A 42 -7.45 2.83 -0.92
N VAL A 43 -8.52 2.08 -0.71
CA VAL A 43 -8.85 0.85 -1.42
C VAL A 43 -10.26 0.99 -2.00
N PHE A 44 -10.43 0.59 -3.25
CA PHE A 44 -11.64 0.68 -4.03
C PHE A 44 -11.94 -0.69 -4.64
N ILE A 45 -13.21 -1.08 -4.65
CA ILE A 45 -13.69 -2.21 -5.44
C ILE A 45 -14.68 -1.67 -6.46
N LEU A 46 -14.43 -1.99 -7.71
CA LEU A 46 -15.15 -1.48 -8.86
C LEU A 46 -15.69 -2.64 -9.71
N ASP A 47 -16.80 -2.37 -10.39
CA ASP A 47 -17.35 -3.24 -11.42
C ASP A 47 -16.52 -3.18 -12.72
N MET A 48 -16.74 -4.10 -13.67
CA MET A 48 -16.12 -4.11 -14.99
C MET A 48 -16.27 -2.79 -15.75
N LYS A 49 -17.33 -2.05 -15.46
CA LYS A 49 -17.63 -0.74 -16.07
C LYS A 49 -16.88 0.43 -15.40
N GLY A 50 -16.07 0.17 -14.38
CA GLY A 50 -15.38 1.22 -13.62
C GLY A 50 -16.29 1.98 -12.64
N LYS A 51 -17.44 1.41 -12.27
CA LYS A 51 -18.31 1.97 -11.24
C LYS A 51 -17.86 1.49 -9.86
N VAL A 52 -17.74 2.41 -8.91
CA VAL A 52 -17.38 2.06 -7.51
C VAL A 52 -18.55 1.33 -6.86
N ILE A 53 -18.26 0.13 -6.36
CA ILE A 53 -19.19 -0.64 -5.51
C ILE A 53 -18.96 -0.23 -4.06
N ILE A 54 -17.70 -0.30 -3.63
CA ILE A 54 -17.27 0.06 -2.28
C ILE A 54 -15.94 0.80 -2.33
N SER A 55 -15.79 1.77 -1.45
CA SER A 55 -14.57 2.55 -1.32
C SER A 55 -14.26 2.77 0.15
N ARG A 56 -13.00 2.55 0.52
CA ARG A 56 -12.51 2.80 1.87
C ARG A 56 -11.27 3.68 1.79
N ASN A 57 -11.36 4.84 2.42
CA ASN A 57 -10.25 5.76 2.54
C ASN A 57 -9.69 5.67 3.96
N TYR A 58 -8.43 5.25 4.09
CA TYR A 58 -7.78 5.09 5.39
C TYR A 58 -7.06 6.36 5.84
N ARG A 59 -6.70 7.25 4.91
CA ARG A 59 -5.83 8.40 5.18
C ARG A 59 -6.42 9.76 4.84
N GLY A 60 -7.41 9.82 3.95
CA GLY A 60 -8.02 11.08 3.53
C GLY A 60 -7.18 11.92 2.57
N ASP A 61 -6.05 11.42 2.07
CA ASP A 61 -5.10 12.13 1.21
C ASP A 61 -5.32 11.88 -0.30
N VAL A 62 -6.16 10.91 -0.65
CA VAL A 62 -6.47 10.57 -2.05
C VAL A 62 -7.56 11.48 -2.60
N PRO A 63 -7.35 12.13 -3.76
CA PRO A 63 -8.37 12.98 -4.37
C PRO A 63 -9.45 12.14 -5.06
N MET A 64 -10.72 12.60 -5.02
CA MET A 64 -11.88 11.83 -5.51
C MET A 64 -11.86 11.53 -7.01
N ASN A 65 -11.12 12.33 -7.78
CA ASN A 65 -10.90 12.15 -9.22
C ASN A 65 -10.02 10.95 -9.59
N CYS A 66 -9.48 10.22 -8.61
CA CYS A 66 -8.71 8.99 -8.83
C CYS A 66 -9.53 7.90 -9.53
N VAL A 67 -10.82 7.78 -9.19
CA VAL A 67 -11.73 6.78 -9.75
C VAL A 67 -11.99 7.04 -11.24
N GLU A 68 -12.29 8.29 -11.59
CA GLU A 68 -12.61 8.67 -12.98
C GLU A 68 -11.42 8.41 -13.91
N ARG A 69 -10.20 8.71 -13.45
CA ARG A 69 -8.96 8.41 -14.19
C ARG A 69 -8.75 6.92 -14.37
N PHE A 70 -8.97 6.12 -13.32
CA PHE A 70 -8.89 4.68 -13.42
C PHE A 70 -9.89 4.13 -14.44
N SER A 71 -11.14 4.57 -14.38
CA SER A 71 -12.18 4.11 -15.31
C SER A 71 -11.85 4.49 -16.75
N GLY A 72 -11.31 5.69 -16.99
CA GLY A 72 -10.78 6.08 -18.31
C GLY A 72 -9.66 5.15 -18.78
N HIS A 73 -8.66 4.91 -17.92
CA HIS A 73 -7.55 4.02 -18.22
C HIS A 73 -7.99 2.58 -18.49
N VAL A 74 -8.95 2.04 -17.74
CA VAL A 74 -9.43 0.65 -17.93
C VAL A 74 -10.29 0.51 -19.18
N LEU A 75 -11.07 1.52 -19.54
CA LEU A 75 -11.87 1.52 -20.77
C LEU A 75 -11.00 1.69 -22.02
N GLU A 76 -9.91 2.45 -21.91
CA GLU A 76 -8.95 2.68 -23.00
C GLU A 76 -7.90 1.56 -23.11
N ALA A 77 -7.63 0.83 -22.02
CA ALA A 77 -6.68 -0.27 -22.02
C ALA A 77 -7.20 -1.43 -22.89
N GLU A 78 -6.49 -1.69 -23.98
CA GLU A 78 -6.69 -2.92 -24.75
C GLU A 78 -6.29 -4.15 -23.92
N ALA A 79 -6.92 -5.30 -24.18
CA ALA A 79 -6.74 -6.54 -23.41
C ALA A 79 -5.28 -7.05 -23.29
N ASN A 80 -4.35 -6.49 -24.06
CA ASN A 80 -2.93 -6.86 -24.08
C ASN A 80 -1.99 -5.86 -23.37
N ASP A 81 -2.47 -4.72 -22.86
CA ASP A 81 -1.65 -3.72 -22.13
C ASP A 81 -2.18 -3.45 -20.71
N GLU A 82 -2.73 -4.49 -20.06
CA GLU A 82 -3.12 -4.41 -18.64
C GLU A 82 -1.87 -4.30 -17.75
N ARG A 83 -1.53 -3.08 -17.33
CA ARG A 83 -0.43 -2.81 -16.39
C ARG A 83 -0.98 -2.69 -14.97
N PRO A 84 -0.77 -3.68 -14.08
CA PRO A 84 -1.39 -3.70 -12.75
C PRO A 84 -0.89 -2.58 -11.83
N VAL A 85 0.22 -1.92 -12.18
CA VAL A 85 0.77 -0.79 -11.45
C VAL A 85 1.08 0.31 -12.46
N TRP A 86 0.52 1.50 -12.24
CA TRP A 86 0.84 2.69 -13.02
C TRP A 86 0.86 3.92 -12.13
N LEU A 87 1.54 4.97 -12.60
CA LEU A 87 1.74 6.22 -11.88
C LEU A 87 1.19 7.36 -12.73
N GLU A 88 0.28 8.13 -12.18
CA GLU A 88 -0.33 9.26 -12.88
C GLU A 88 -0.50 10.45 -11.93
N HIS A 89 -0.05 11.64 -12.34
CA HIS A 89 -0.16 12.87 -11.55
C HIS A 89 0.37 12.76 -10.10
N GLY A 90 1.45 11.99 -9.89
CA GLY A 90 2.04 11.77 -8.56
C GLY A 90 1.22 10.85 -7.65
N THR A 91 0.23 10.14 -8.20
CA THR A 91 -0.54 9.11 -7.50
C THR A 91 -0.27 7.76 -8.17
N THR A 92 0.19 6.79 -7.39
CA THR A 92 0.39 5.42 -7.85
C THR A 92 -0.90 4.66 -7.66
N TYR A 93 -1.32 4.00 -8.71
CA TYR A 93 -2.47 3.12 -8.72
C TYR A 93 -2.01 1.69 -8.90
N ILE A 94 -2.59 0.80 -8.12
CA ILE A 94 -2.27 -0.61 -8.11
C ILE A 94 -3.60 -1.35 -8.14
N TYR A 95 -3.80 -2.26 -9.08
CA TYR A 95 -5.04 -3.03 -9.15
C TYR A 95 -4.79 -4.48 -9.48
N ILE A 96 -5.79 -5.28 -9.13
CA ILE A 96 -5.94 -6.66 -9.57
C ILE A 96 -7.34 -6.84 -10.14
N LYS A 97 -7.43 -7.73 -11.12
CA LYS A 97 -8.69 -8.14 -11.72
C LYS A 97 -9.05 -9.52 -11.16
N TYR A 98 -10.25 -9.64 -10.62
CA TYR A 98 -10.78 -10.92 -10.14
C TYR A 98 -12.20 -11.10 -10.65
N ASN A 99 -12.43 -12.11 -11.48
CA ASN A 99 -13.70 -12.29 -12.21
C ASN A 99 -14.09 -11.01 -12.97
N ASN A 100 -15.21 -10.41 -12.57
CA ASN A 100 -15.81 -9.20 -13.13
C ASN A 100 -15.60 -7.98 -12.22
N LEU A 101 -14.64 -8.07 -11.29
CA LEU A 101 -14.36 -7.02 -10.31
C LEU A 101 -12.93 -6.51 -10.46
N TYR A 102 -12.77 -5.20 -10.33
CA TYR A 102 -11.49 -4.54 -10.21
C TYR A 102 -11.27 -4.12 -8.76
N ILE A 103 -10.22 -4.63 -8.15
CA ILE A 103 -9.82 -4.24 -6.79
C ILE A 103 -8.58 -3.38 -6.92
N MET A 104 -8.72 -2.11 -6.56
CA MET A 104 -7.71 -1.08 -6.72
C MET A 104 -7.29 -0.53 -5.38
N ALA A 105 -6.00 -0.34 -5.18
CA ALA A 105 -5.41 0.45 -4.12
C ALA A 105 -4.72 1.68 -4.71
N VAL A 106 -4.84 2.80 -4.01
CA VAL A 106 -4.27 4.08 -4.42
C VAL A 106 -3.32 4.57 -3.34
N THR A 107 -2.16 5.08 -3.74
CA THR A 107 -1.20 5.72 -2.86
C THR A 107 -0.64 6.98 -3.50
N GLN A 108 -0.60 8.08 -2.75
CA GLN A 108 0.03 9.32 -3.21
C GLN A 108 1.53 9.37 -2.87
N ARG A 109 1.98 8.53 -1.95
CA ARG A 109 3.39 8.44 -1.53
C ARG A 109 4.06 7.21 -2.12
N ASN A 110 5.38 7.27 -2.18
CA ASN A 110 6.20 6.14 -2.60
C ASN A 110 6.08 5.00 -1.57
N SER A 111 5.21 4.05 -1.89
CA SER A 111 4.93 2.86 -1.08
C SER A 111 5.42 1.63 -1.82
N ASN A 112 5.71 0.55 -1.09
CA ASN A 112 6.10 -0.71 -1.71
C ASN A 112 4.91 -1.32 -2.46
N ALA A 113 4.94 -1.25 -3.80
CA ALA A 113 3.87 -1.76 -4.66
C ALA A 113 3.64 -3.27 -4.48
N ALA A 114 4.70 -4.06 -4.27
CA ALA A 114 4.59 -5.50 -4.07
C ALA A 114 3.84 -5.86 -2.78
N MET A 115 4.04 -5.08 -1.71
CA MET A 115 3.30 -5.26 -0.45
C MET A 115 1.81 -5.00 -0.62
N ILE A 116 1.46 -3.94 -1.35
CA ILE A 116 0.06 -3.59 -1.64
C ILE A 116 -0.57 -4.65 -2.52
N LEU A 117 0.13 -5.09 -3.58
CA LEU A 117 -0.34 -6.14 -4.47
C LEU A 117 -0.59 -7.46 -3.71
N LEU A 118 0.35 -7.84 -2.84
CA LEU A 118 0.18 -9.01 -1.97
C LEU A 118 -1.06 -8.86 -1.07
N PHE A 119 -1.25 -7.69 -0.47
CA PHE A 119 -2.43 -7.41 0.34
C PHE A 119 -3.73 -7.54 -0.48
N LEU A 120 -3.78 -7.03 -1.71
CA LEU A 120 -4.97 -7.15 -2.56
C LEU A 120 -5.31 -8.62 -2.86
N TYR A 121 -4.32 -9.45 -3.15
CA TYR A 121 -4.54 -10.90 -3.33
C TYR A 121 -5.06 -11.56 -2.04
N ARG A 122 -4.51 -11.18 -0.88
CA ARG A 122 -5.00 -11.69 0.42
C ARG A 122 -6.43 -11.23 0.71
N LEU A 123 -6.78 -10.00 0.38
CA LEU A 123 -8.14 -9.48 0.53
C LEU A 123 -9.13 -10.30 -0.30
N VAL A 124 -8.76 -10.65 -1.54
CA VAL A 124 -9.56 -11.54 -2.40
C VAL A 124 -9.71 -12.94 -1.80
N GLU A 125 -8.66 -13.53 -1.26
CA GLU A 125 -8.72 -14.84 -0.60
C GLU A 125 -9.70 -14.82 0.58
N VAL A 126 -9.62 -13.81 1.45
CA VAL A 126 -10.54 -13.65 2.58
C VAL A 126 -11.97 -13.50 2.08
N PHE A 127 -12.24 -12.63 1.11
CA PHE A 127 -13.58 -12.47 0.57
C PHE A 127 -14.15 -13.76 -0.05
N LYS A 128 -13.33 -14.58 -0.71
CA LYS A 128 -13.78 -15.90 -1.18
C LYS A 128 -14.15 -16.83 -0.04
N ASP A 129 -13.37 -16.85 1.04
CA ASP A 129 -13.66 -17.72 2.19
C ASP A 129 -14.98 -17.33 2.88
N TYR A 130 -15.32 -16.03 2.91
CA TYR A 130 -16.57 -15.54 3.51
C TYR A 130 -17.78 -15.66 2.58
N PHE A 131 -17.67 -15.25 1.31
CA PHE A 131 -18.80 -15.19 0.37
C PHE A 131 -18.98 -16.45 -0.48
N LYS A 132 -18.00 -17.36 -0.49
CA LYS A 132 -17.84 -18.51 -1.40
C LYS A 132 -17.62 -18.10 -2.86
N GLU A 133 -18.49 -17.23 -3.39
CA GLU A 133 -18.41 -16.65 -4.72
C GLU A 133 -18.31 -15.13 -4.62
N LEU A 134 -17.17 -14.60 -5.07
CA LEU A 134 -16.92 -13.17 -5.08
C LEU A 134 -17.43 -12.56 -6.39
N GLU A 135 -18.65 -12.05 -6.32
CA GLU A 135 -19.36 -11.34 -7.37
C GLU A 135 -19.85 -9.97 -6.88
N GLU A 136 -20.28 -9.12 -7.80
CA GLU A 136 -20.79 -7.80 -7.48
C GLU A 136 -22.01 -7.85 -6.54
N GLU A 137 -22.96 -8.77 -6.79
CA GLU A 137 -24.16 -8.94 -5.97
C GLU A 137 -23.80 -9.34 -4.53
N SER A 138 -22.88 -10.30 -4.37
CA SER A 138 -22.38 -10.73 -3.06
C SER A 138 -21.84 -9.58 -2.21
N ILE A 139 -21.10 -8.64 -2.82
CA ILE A 139 -20.53 -7.48 -2.11
C ILE A 139 -21.62 -6.47 -1.76
N ARG A 140 -22.56 -6.20 -2.69
CA ARG A 140 -23.65 -5.25 -2.48
C ARG A 140 -24.60 -5.69 -1.36
N ASP A 141 -24.91 -6.98 -1.30
CA ASP A 141 -25.82 -7.53 -0.28
C ASP A 141 -25.15 -7.59 1.10
N ASN A 142 -23.82 -7.74 1.14
CA ASN A 142 -23.03 -7.87 2.37
C ASN A 142 -22.09 -6.67 2.61
N PHE A 143 -22.54 -5.46 2.26
CA PHE A 143 -21.70 -4.26 2.34
C PHE A 143 -21.16 -3.99 3.76
N VAL A 144 -21.97 -4.27 4.79
CA VAL A 144 -21.56 -4.11 6.21
C VAL A 144 -20.36 -4.99 6.54
N ILE A 145 -20.46 -6.30 6.25
CA ILE A 145 -19.38 -7.27 6.49
C ILE A 145 -18.14 -6.90 5.69
N THR A 146 -18.32 -6.41 4.46
CA THR A 146 -17.20 -6.00 3.61
C THR A 146 -16.41 -4.85 4.24
N TYR A 147 -17.09 -3.83 4.80
CA TYR A 147 -16.42 -2.74 5.51
C TYR A 147 -15.69 -3.22 6.78
N GLU A 148 -16.33 -4.10 7.55
CA GLU A 148 -15.72 -4.66 8.76
C GLU A 148 -14.44 -5.45 8.44
N LEU A 149 -14.49 -6.34 7.43
CA LEU A 149 -13.34 -7.11 6.98
C LEU A 149 -12.21 -6.20 6.47
N MET A 150 -12.55 -5.15 5.70
CA MET A 150 -11.55 -4.20 5.22
C MET A 150 -10.84 -3.47 6.37
N ASP A 151 -11.58 -3.03 7.38
CA ASP A 151 -11.03 -2.36 8.57
C ASP A 151 -10.24 -3.32 9.48
N GLU A 152 -10.60 -4.59 9.55
CA GLU A 152 -9.82 -5.61 10.27
C GLU A 152 -8.53 -6.00 9.54
N MET A 153 -8.57 -6.03 8.20
CA MET A 153 -7.41 -6.40 7.38
C MET A 153 -6.42 -5.25 7.17
N MET A 154 -6.86 -4.00 7.28
CA MET A 154 -6.02 -2.83 7.10
C MET A 154 -6.36 -1.73 8.10
N ASP A 155 -5.34 -1.26 8.82
CA ASP A 155 -5.47 -0.15 9.75
C ASP A 155 -4.51 0.96 9.34
N PHE A 156 -5.05 2.16 9.11
CA PHE A 156 -4.32 3.37 8.69
C PHE A 156 -3.37 3.17 7.49
N GLY A 157 -3.70 2.23 6.59
CA GLY A 157 -2.85 1.89 5.45
C GLY A 157 -1.70 0.93 5.78
N TYR A 158 -1.85 0.08 6.80
CA TYR A 158 -0.96 -1.04 7.09
C TYR A 158 -1.76 -2.36 7.11
N PRO A 159 -1.37 -3.37 6.30
CA PRO A 159 -1.98 -4.69 6.34
C PRO A 159 -1.76 -5.34 7.71
N GLN A 160 -2.84 -5.76 8.35
CA GLN A 160 -2.79 -6.54 9.58
C GLN A 160 -2.84 -8.04 9.24
N ALA A 161 -1.97 -8.83 9.88
CA ALA A 161 -1.93 -10.28 9.69
C ALA A 161 -3.00 -11.05 10.49
N ARG A 162 -3.95 -10.36 11.13
CA ARG A 162 -4.84 -10.93 12.14
C ARG A 162 -5.79 -12.01 11.59
N LEU A 163 -6.21 -11.89 10.33
CA LEU A 163 -7.27 -12.72 9.75
C LEU A 163 -6.78 -13.95 8.97
N VAL A 164 -5.47 -14.22 8.92
CA VAL A 164 -4.95 -15.38 8.20
C VAL A 164 -4.42 -16.42 9.19
N PRO A 165 -5.11 -17.56 9.40
CA PRO A 165 -4.40 -18.77 9.75
C PRO A 165 -3.50 -19.08 8.55
N ASP A 166 -2.19 -18.93 8.75
CA ASP A 166 -1.15 -19.18 7.76
C ASP A 166 -1.56 -20.33 6.83
N THR A 167 -1.80 -20.06 5.54
CA THR A 167 -2.21 -21.10 4.58
C THR A 167 -1.13 -22.20 4.46
N SER A 168 0.08 -21.92 4.92
CA SER A 168 1.17 -22.89 5.12
C SER A 168 0.89 -23.84 6.30
N GLN A 169 0.12 -23.43 7.31
CA GLN A 169 -0.31 -24.24 8.45
C GLN A 169 -1.63 -25.00 8.22
N LYS A 170 -2.17 -25.02 6.99
CA LYS A 170 -3.12 -26.08 6.60
C LYS A 170 -2.41 -27.42 6.30
N ARG A 171 -1.09 -27.51 6.42
CA ARG A 171 -0.30 -28.76 6.36
C ARG A 171 0.82 -28.79 7.39
N ALA A 172 0.45 -29.13 8.63
CA ALA A 172 1.22 -29.96 9.57
C ALA A 172 0.69 -29.67 10.99
N ARG A 173 -0.33 -30.42 11.40
CA ARG A 173 -0.44 -30.72 12.83
C ARG A 173 0.73 -31.65 13.12
N PHE A 174 1.85 -31.11 13.61
CA PHE A 174 2.87 -31.93 14.23
C PHE A 174 2.22 -32.62 15.44
N LEU A 175 1.93 -33.90 15.29
CA LEU A 175 1.75 -34.77 16.46
C LEU A 175 3.08 -34.76 17.23
N PRO A 176 3.07 -34.87 18.57
CA PRO A 176 4.28 -34.83 19.40
C PRO A 176 5.33 -35.91 19.07
N ASP A 177 5.04 -36.80 18.12
CA ASP A 177 5.87 -37.92 17.65
C ASP A 177 6.57 -37.68 16.30
N GLY A 178 6.51 -36.47 15.74
CA GLY A 178 7.36 -36.08 14.59
C GLY A 178 7.07 -36.77 13.25
N ARG A 179 5.89 -37.37 13.06
CA ARG A 179 5.47 -37.96 11.77
C ARG A 179 4.59 -36.99 10.98
N GLU A 180 4.96 -36.77 9.72
CA GLU A 180 4.19 -35.98 8.76
C GLU A 180 3.02 -36.81 8.20
N VAL A 181 1.79 -36.28 8.29
CA VAL A 181 0.60 -36.92 7.69
C VAL A 181 0.21 -36.09 6.46
N VAL A 182 0.52 -36.61 5.28
CA VAL A 182 0.10 -36.01 4.01
C VAL A 182 -1.40 -36.28 3.83
N ALA A 183 -2.23 -35.26 3.97
CA ALA A 183 -3.64 -35.35 3.64
C ALA A 183 -3.80 -35.42 2.11
N THR A 184 -4.25 -36.59 1.61
CA THR A 184 -4.73 -36.77 0.25
C THR A 184 -6.11 -36.13 0.12
N PRO A 185 -6.40 -35.32 -0.92
CA PRO A 185 -7.73 -34.81 -1.15
C PRO A 185 -8.67 -35.94 -1.62
N ALA A 186 -9.91 -35.92 -1.13
CA ALA A 186 -11.02 -36.74 -1.59
C ALA A 186 -11.88 -35.95 -2.59
#